data_AF-A0A7J6M801-F1
#
_entry.id   AF-A0A7J6M801-F1
#
_cell.length_a   1.000
_cell.length_b   1.000
_cell.length_c   1.000
_cell.angle_alpha   90.00
_cell.angle_beta   90.00
_cell.angle_gamma   90.00
#
_symmetry.space_group_name_H-M   'P 1'
#
loop_
_entity.id
_entity.type
_entity.pdbx_description
1 polymer ?
#
loop_
_entity_poly.entity_id
_entity_poly.type
_entity_poly.pdbx_seq_one_letter_code
_entity_poly.pdbx_strand_id
1 'polypeptide(L)'
;MLRFLLLTYFSFGNAQQIGDRKTLLSIKYGESVISVRDLPRLLQSEISFSTSPRILDFLKMATVDNLPSISFEIVHTSSASVSSGELCAYVGHAVTVLPGLQVKCNSDSPIQAINDGPARRLRELKELDPELHVNDPDTKHQNHLKRMRMGEVWRLLEKYYVLDVRVVVIDSGIDFSDRDLAPVRQIYYEPGRKRNGAWNFANDTEALMIRNRHATRVARVLAAEGNNSYGMVGASRNSRLISFEILYGGDVLKALQKAIDIDAEIVLMPIRIPTGGEVIPVLNEALKAVKEKGIFIISAAGNDGVDAKDTMPCAHGMQYGICVGALSNDDDYTLADLSNHGDSVDIAAFGEDVYVGRNERRSGILVGMGVDGDMIKPLLMRYARPLSRNGNQIRHGSGALDVLATIQGYLREIGFIQ
;
A
#
# COMPACT_ATOMS: atom_id res chain seq x y z
N MET A 1 4.99 18.43 2.27
CA MET A 1 4.78 17.38 3.28
C MET A 1 4.26 16.16 2.55
N LEU A 2 5.13 15.27 2.08
CA LEU A 2 4.72 14.12 1.26
C LEU A 2 4.01 13.07 2.13
N ARG A 3 2.82 12.66 1.72
CA ARG A 3 2.14 11.46 2.23
C ARG A 3 2.47 10.31 1.28
N PHE A 4 3.39 9.44 1.68
CA PHE A 4 3.77 8.26 0.90
C PHE A 4 2.70 7.17 1.04
N LEU A 5 1.66 7.23 0.19
CA LEU A 5 1.01 6.00 -0.22
C LEU A 5 2.00 5.22 -1.10
N LEU A 6 2.38 4.01 -0.70
CA LEU A 6 2.25 2.76 -1.48
C LEU A 6 2.82 1.56 -0.68
N LEU A 7 2.06 1.02 0.27
CA LEU A 7 1.71 -0.41 0.39
C LEU A 7 2.82 -1.51 0.24
N THR A 8 3.29 -2.10 1.36
CA THR A 8 3.53 -3.56 1.69
C THR A 8 4.88 -4.06 2.34
N TYR A 9 5.16 -3.80 3.63
CA TYR A 9 6.27 -4.47 4.39
C TYR A 9 6.11 -6.03 4.50
N PHE A 10 7.05 -6.91 4.88
CA PHE A 10 8.10 -6.95 5.94
C PHE A 10 9.25 -7.97 5.68
N SER A 11 10.49 -7.66 6.13
CA SER A 11 11.52 -8.52 6.80
C SER A 11 11.97 -9.92 6.25
N PHE A 12 13.12 -9.97 5.55
CA PHE A 12 14.12 -11.08 5.37
C PHE A 12 13.60 -12.49 4.93
N GLY A 13 14.26 -13.27 4.06
CA GLY A 13 15.63 -13.22 3.51
C GLY A 13 16.14 -14.68 3.28
N ASN A 14 17.24 -15.00 2.58
CA ASN A 14 18.36 -14.23 2.03
C ASN A 14 18.95 -14.99 0.80
N ALA A 15 19.74 -14.33 -0.05
CA ALA A 15 20.70 -14.98 -0.96
C ALA A 15 22.07 -14.26 -0.89
N GLN A 16 23.18 -14.98 -1.14
CA GLN A 16 24.54 -14.44 -1.17
C GLN A 16 24.87 -13.85 -2.57
N GLN A 17 25.88 -12.99 -2.79
CA GLN A 17 27.05 -12.65 -1.97
C GLN A 17 27.57 -11.23 -2.27
N ILE A 18 28.58 -10.78 -1.49
CA ILE A 18 29.43 -9.59 -1.70
C ILE A 18 28.77 -8.23 -1.39
N GLY A 19 29.11 -7.69 -0.22
CA GLY A 19 30.05 -6.56 -0.25
C GLY A 19 29.58 -5.16 0.07
N ASP A 20 28.64 -4.96 1.00
CA ASP A 20 28.54 -3.68 1.72
C ASP A 20 27.77 -3.85 3.06
N ARG A 21 28.16 -3.10 4.10
CA ARG A 21 27.30 -2.86 5.28
C ARG A 21 27.01 -1.37 5.34
N LYS A 22 25.77 -0.95 5.59
CA LYS A 22 25.42 0.49 5.55
C LYS A 22 24.47 0.83 6.69
N THR A 23 24.87 1.80 7.49
CA THR A 23 24.08 2.31 8.61
C THR A 23 23.27 3.51 8.13
N LEU A 24 21.95 3.48 8.32
CA LEU A 24 21.09 4.61 7.99
C LEU A 24 20.94 5.50 9.24
N LEU A 25 21.32 6.77 9.11
CA LEU A 25 21.31 7.76 10.19
C LEU A 25 20.41 8.95 9.82
N SER A 26 19.52 9.37 10.71
CA SER A 26 19.01 10.75 10.72
C SER A 26 19.51 11.42 11.98
N ILE A 27 20.16 12.57 11.84
CA ILE A 27 20.78 13.32 12.92
C ILE A 27 20.30 14.77 12.82
N LYS A 28 19.66 15.25 13.89
CA LYS A 28 19.20 16.63 14.01
C LYS A 28 19.72 17.25 15.30
N TYR A 29 20.03 18.54 15.25
CA TYR A 29 20.40 19.33 16.43
C TYR A 29 19.56 20.61 16.43
N GLY A 30 18.59 20.66 17.34
CA GLY A 30 17.44 21.57 17.19
C GLY A 30 16.68 21.26 15.89
N GLU A 31 16.28 22.31 15.16
CA GLU A 31 15.59 22.16 13.87
C GLU A 31 16.51 21.78 12.70
N SER A 32 17.82 21.91 12.86
CA SER A 32 18.80 21.69 11.79
C SER A 32 19.18 20.22 11.64
N VAL A 33 19.20 19.74 10.39
CA VAL A 33 19.86 18.47 10.03
C VAL A 33 21.37 18.71 10.01
N ILE A 34 22.14 17.76 10.55
CA ILE A 34 23.61 17.83 10.60
C ILE A 34 24.22 16.50 10.14
N SER A 35 25.48 16.51 9.69
CA SER A 35 26.15 15.28 9.28
C SER A 35 26.65 14.48 10.49
N VAL A 36 26.74 13.16 10.36
CA VAL A 36 27.48 12.28 11.27
C VAL A 36 28.94 12.74 11.44
N ARG A 37 29.51 13.40 10.42
CA ARG A 37 30.85 13.97 10.45
C ARG A 37 30.98 15.21 11.33
N ASP A 38 29.88 15.91 11.64
CA ASP A 38 29.86 17.06 12.55
C ASP A 38 29.77 16.65 14.02
N LEU A 39 29.21 15.47 14.34
CA LEU A 39 29.06 15.01 15.73
C LEU A 39 30.37 15.07 16.54
N PRO A 40 31.54 14.62 16.04
CA PRO A 40 32.80 14.74 16.77
C PRO A 40 33.20 16.18 17.14
N ARG A 41 32.77 17.19 16.37
CA ARG A 41 33.04 18.61 16.63
C ARG A 41 32.04 19.19 17.65
N LEU A 42 30.79 18.76 17.59
CA LEU A 42 29.75 19.16 18.55
C LEU A 42 30.00 18.57 19.94
N LEU A 43 30.56 17.37 20.02
CA LEU A 43 30.87 16.68 21.27
C LEU A 43 32.16 17.19 21.96
N GLN A 44 32.96 18.04 21.31
CA GLN A 44 34.21 18.57 21.88
C GLN A 44 34.03 19.56 23.04
N SER A 45 32.81 20.10 23.26
CA SER A 45 32.51 20.90 24.46
C SER A 45 32.30 20.05 25.72
N GLU A 46 31.99 18.76 25.55
CA GLU A 46 31.44 17.93 26.62
C GLU A 46 32.53 17.10 27.31
N ILE A 47 32.96 17.57 28.48
CA ILE A 47 34.07 17.02 29.28
C ILE A 47 33.89 15.53 29.61
N SER A 48 32.64 15.03 29.63
CA SER A 48 32.28 13.63 29.88
C SER A 48 32.33 12.72 28.65
N PHE A 49 32.45 13.25 27.42
CA PHE A 49 32.32 12.46 26.20
C PHE A 49 33.67 12.08 25.56
N SER A 50 34.10 10.84 25.77
CA SER A 50 35.27 10.27 25.08
C SER A 50 34.86 9.56 23.79
N THR A 51 35.29 10.09 22.63
CA THR A 51 35.09 9.41 21.33
C THR A 51 36.25 8.48 21.03
N SER A 52 35.96 7.22 20.69
CA SER A 52 36.98 6.26 20.25
C SER A 52 37.74 6.76 19.00
N PRO A 53 39.09 6.76 18.98
CA PRO A 53 39.87 7.14 17.81
C PRO A 53 39.50 6.35 16.55
N ARG A 54 39.14 5.06 16.70
CA ARG A 54 38.66 4.19 15.62
C ARG A 54 37.42 4.77 14.90
N ILE A 55 36.53 5.43 15.65
CA ILE A 55 35.33 6.09 15.10
C ILE A 55 35.68 7.45 14.50
N LEU A 56 36.59 8.21 15.12
CA LEU A 56 37.08 9.48 14.55
C LEU A 56 37.74 9.28 13.18
N ASP A 57 38.61 8.27 13.05
CA ASP A 57 39.31 7.98 11.79
C ASP A 57 38.38 7.35 10.74
N PHE A 58 37.42 6.54 11.17
CA PHE A 58 36.34 6.06 10.30
C PHE A 58 35.52 7.21 9.73
N LEU A 59 35.00 8.13 10.54
CA LEU A 59 34.11 9.21 10.06
C LEU A 59 34.80 10.18 9.08
N LYS A 60 36.12 10.35 9.16
CA LYS A 60 36.92 11.11 8.18
C LYS A 60 36.94 10.47 6.79
N MET A 61 36.89 9.13 6.72
CA MET A 61 37.11 8.36 5.49
C MET A 61 35.88 7.61 4.97
N ALA A 62 34.84 7.43 5.80
CA ALA A 62 33.63 6.72 5.44
C ALA A 62 32.90 7.41 4.28
N THR A 63 32.41 6.63 3.31
CA THR A 63 31.44 7.11 2.32
C THR A 63 30.14 7.46 3.04
N VAL A 64 29.58 8.64 2.74
CA VAL A 64 28.34 9.14 3.34
C VAL A 64 27.46 9.70 2.24
N ASP A 65 26.43 8.96 1.84
CA ASP A 65 25.46 9.42 0.85
C ASP A 65 24.36 10.21 1.55
N ASN A 66 24.11 11.43 1.09
CA ASN A 66 23.13 12.33 1.69
C ASN A 66 21.75 12.16 1.02
N LEU A 67 20.70 12.02 1.83
CA LEU A 67 19.29 11.92 1.42
C LEU A 67 18.52 13.17 1.90
N PRO A 68 18.80 14.37 1.32
CA PRO A 68 18.31 15.64 1.85
C PRO A 68 16.78 15.72 1.93
N SER A 69 16.08 15.13 0.95
CA SER A 69 14.61 15.09 0.86
C SER A 69 13.91 14.45 2.05
N ILE A 70 14.62 13.64 2.85
CA ILE A 70 14.08 12.97 4.06
C ILE A 70 14.91 13.24 5.33
N SER A 71 15.96 14.07 5.28
CA SER A 71 16.86 14.33 6.41
C SER A 71 17.64 13.11 6.93
N PHE A 72 18.16 12.26 6.03
CA PHE A 72 18.97 11.08 6.38
C PHE A 72 20.33 11.07 5.66
N GLU A 73 21.27 10.31 6.20
CA GLU A 73 22.57 9.94 5.62
C GLU A 73 22.72 8.40 5.63
N ILE A 74 23.25 7.83 4.56
CA ILE A 74 23.71 6.44 4.50
C ILE A 74 25.21 6.42 4.74
N VAL A 75 25.65 5.87 5.87
CA VAL A 75 27.07 5.74 6.23
C VAL A 75 27.55 4.33 5.92
N HIS A 76 28.53 4.21 5.02
CA HIS A 76 29.04 2.91 4.58
C HIS A 76 30.03 2.40 5.63
N THR A 77 29.70 1.27 6.25
CA THR A 77 30.38 0.66 7.40
C THR A 77 31.06 -0.64 6.98
N SER A 78 32.00 -1.14 7.79
CA SER A 78 32.63 -2.43 7.52
C SER A 78 33.09 -3.06 8.83
N SER A 79 32.90 -4.37 8.97
CA SER A 79 33.37 -5.14 10.13
C SER A 79 34.90 -5.08 10.33
N ALA A 80 35.67 -4.63 9.32
CA ALA A 80 37.08 -4.31 9.48
C ALA A 80 37.30 -2.92 10.12
N SER A 81 36.63 -1.87 9.62
CA SER A 81 36.84 -0.49 10.06
C SER A 81 36.01 -0.11 11.30
N VAL A 82 34.68 -0.02 11.17
CA VAL A 82 33.68 0.21 12.23
C VAL A 82 32.38 -0.47 11.80
N SER A 83 31.78 -1.26 12.68
CA SER A 83 30.48 -1.90 12.43
C SER A 83 29.30 -0.97 12.70
N SER A 84 28.17 -1.28 12.07
CA SER A 84 26.90 -0.56 12.20
C SER A 84 26.39 -0.48 13.64
N GLY A 85 26.66 -1.51 14.46
CA GLY A 85 26.35 -1.51 15.89
C GLY A 85 27.26 -0.58 16.71
N GLU A 86 28.57 -0.57 16.43
CA GLU A 86 29.51 0.37 17.06
C GLU A 86 29.17 1.83 16.71
N LEU A 87 28.81 2.10 15.45
CA LEU A 87 28.39 3.42 15.00
C LEU A 87 27.07 3.85 15.67
N CYS A 88 26.07 2.96 15.75
CA CYS A 88 24.82 3.27 16.47
C CYS A 88 25.03 3.49 17.97
N ALA A 89 25.90 2.73 18.63
CA ALA A 89 26.21 2.94 20.03
C ALA A 89 26.84 4.33 20.28
N TYR A 90 27.76 4.76 19.41
CA TYR A 90 28.37 6.09 19.46
C TYR A 90 27.34 7.22 19.29
N VAL A 91 26.52 7.20 18.23
CA VAL A 91 25.54 8.28 18.01
C VAL A 91 24.38 8.24 19.00
N GLY A 92 24.05 7.06 19.55
CA GLY A 92 23.10 6.92 20.66
C GLY A 92 23.63 7.52 21.96
N HIS A 93 24.91 7.34 22.27
CA HIS A 93 25.56 7.99 23.41
C HIS A 93 25.63 9.52 23.22
N ALA A 94 25.82 10.01 21.99
CA ALA A 94 25.82 11.46 21.71
C ALA A 94 24.49 12.13 22.11
N VAL A 95 23.35 11.44 21.92
CA VAL A 95 22.02 11.92 22.33
C VAL A 95 21.88 12.07 23.84
N THR A 96 22.58 11.25 24.63
CA THR A 96 22.53 11.36 26.10
C THR A 96 23.37 12.51 26.68
N VAL A 97 24.16 13.20 25.86
CA VAL A 97 25.07 14.26 26.33
C VAL A 97 24.82 15.62 25.65
N LEU A 98 24.33 15.67 24.41
CA LEU A 98 23.99 16.93 23.72
C LEU A 98 22.48 17.24 23.80
N PRO A 99 22.02 18.23 24.60
CA PRO A 99 20.61 18.58 24.68
C PRO A 99 20.06 19.07 23.34
N GLY A 100 18.92 18.53 22.91
CA GLY A 100 18.33 18.87 21.61
C GLY A 100 18.96 18.14 20.41
N LEU A 101 19.94 17.25 20.62
CA LEU A 101 20.33 16.26 19.61
C LEU A 101 19.26 15.16 19.54
N GLN A 102 18.78 14.86 18.34
CA GLN A 102 17.92 13.72 18.05
C GLN A 102 18.59 12.85 17.01
N VAL A 103 18.70 11.54 17.29
CA VAL A 103 19.24 10.56 16.34
C VAL A 103 18.27 9.41 16.15
N LYS A 104 18.00 9.06 14.89
CA LYS A 104 17.45 7.75 14.50
C LYS A 104 18.56 6.98 13.80
N CYS A 105 19.04 5.92 14.43
CA CYS A 105 20.06 5.03 13.89
C CYS A 105 19.43 3.68 13.59
N ASN A 106 19.51 3.22 12.34
CA ASN A 106 19.22 1.83 12.00
C ASN A 106 20.55 1.12 11.71
N SER A 107 21.02 0.34 12.69
CA SER A 107 22.12 -0.59 12.49
C SER A 107 21.66 -1.80 11.69
N ASP A 108 22.59 -2.51 11.07
CA ASP A 108 22.42 -3.92 10.69
C ASP A 108 22.30 -4.82 11.93
N SER A 109 21.30 -4.55 12.78
CA SER A 109 20.93 -5.41 13.89
C SER A 109 20.37 -6.71 13.31
N PRO A 110 20.95 -7.88 13.64
CA PRO A 110 20.38 -9.14 13.19
C PRO A 110 18.97 -9.27 13.79
N ILE A 111 18.04 -9.84 13.02
CA ILE A 111 16.82 -10.40 13.62
C ILE A 111 17.28 -11.32 14.75
N GLN A 112 16.72 -11.16 15.96
CA GLN A 112 16.90 -12.18 17.00
C GLN A 112 16.38 -13.49 16.43
N ALA A 113 17.29 -14.42 16.16
CA ALA A 113 16.93 -15.68 15.57
C ALA A 113 15.94 -16.38 16.51
N ILE A 114 14.72 -16.62 16.02
CA ILE A 114 13.92 -17.75 16.50
C ILE A 114 14.86 -18.96 16.42
N ASN A 115 15.01 -19.69 17.53
CA ASN A 115 16.05 -20.72 17.72
C ASN A 115 15.83 -22.01 16.89
N ASP A 116 15.16 -21.87 15.75
CA ASP A 116 14.97 -22.91 14.76
C ASP A 116 16.17 -22.97 13.81
N GLY A 117 16.81 -24.15 13.79
CA GLY A 117 18.04 -24.39 13.05
C GLY A 117 17.90 -24.25 11.53
N PRO A 118 19.04 -24.25 10.79
CA PRO A 118 19.08 -24.00 9.34
C PRO A 118 18.19 -24.94 8.53
N ALA A 119 17.88 -26.14 9.03
CA ALA A 119 16.97 -27.11 8.41
C ALA A 119 15.49 -26.67 8.35
N ARG A 120 15.05 -25.72 9.19
CA ARG A 120 13.70 -25.11 9.10
C ARG A 120 13.67 -24.02 8.03
N ARG A 121 14.65 -23.12 8.05
CA ARG A 121 14.78 -22.01 7.09
C ARG A 121 14.96 -22.49 5.64
N LEU A 122 15.60 -23.65 5.46
CA LEU A 122 15.71 -24.37 4.16
C LEU A 122 14.44 -25.12 3.72
N ARG A 123 13.40 -25.21 4.56
CA ARG A 123 12.04 -25.65 4.17
C ARG A 123 11.15 -24.47 3.86
N GLU A 124 11.20 -23.42 4.67
CA GLU A 124 10.44 -22.18 4.44
C GLU A 124 10.79 -21.57 3.07
N LEU A 125 12.07 -21.56 2.67
CA LEU A 125 12.52 -21.18 1.32
C LEU A 125 12.13 -22.16 0.19
N LYS A 126 11.58 -23.34 0.51
CA LYS A 126 11.01 -24.30 -0.46
C LYS A 126 9.47 -24.28 -0.52
N GLU A 127 8.83 -23.58 0.41
CA GLU A 127 7.38 -23.48 0.53
C GLU A 127 6.84 -22.12 0.01
N LEU A 128 7.71 -21.27 -0.53
CA LEU A 128 7.33 -20.03 -1.23
C LEU A 128 6.80 -20.33 -2.64
N ASP A 129 5.75 -19.61 -3.05
CA ASP A 129 5.35 -19.55 -4.46
C ASP A 129 6.50 -18.95 -5.32
N PRO A 130 6.85 -19.56 -6.47
CA PRO A 130 8.03 -19.17 -7.25
C PRO A 130 7.92 -17.82 -7.95
N GLU A 131 6.72 -17.26 -8.11
CA GLU A 131 6.46 -16.00 -8.84
C GLU A 131 6.06 -14.87 -7.89
N LEU A 132 5.32 -15.20 -6.83
CA LEU A 132 4.86 -14.25 -5.82
C LEU A 132 5.84 -14.11 -4.65
N HIS A 133 6.68 -15.13 -4.39
CA HIS A 133 7.67 -15.19 -3.31
C HIS A 133 7.08 -15.11 -1.89
N VAL A 134 5.92 -15.74 -1.69
CA VAL A 134 5.17 -15.75 -0.43
C VAL A 134 4.79 -17.18 -0.01
N ASN A 135 4.60 -17.44 1.29
CA ASN A 135 4.37 -18.79 1.83
C ASN A 135 2.87 -19.18 1.94
N ASP A 136 1.97 -18.36 1.38
CA ASP A 136 0.53 -18.50 1.58
C ASP A 136 -0.06 -19.59 0.65
N PRO A 137 -0.72 -20.64 1.17
CA PRO A 137 -0.92 -21.91 0.47
C PRO A 137 -1.90 -21.85 -0.72
N ASP A 138 -2.76 -20.84 -0.82
CA ASP A 138 -3.71 -20.69 -1.94
C ASP A 138 -3.19 -19.83 -3.10
N THR A 139 -1.96 -19.30 -3.01
CA THR A 139 -1.27 -18.53 -4.07
C THR A 139 -1.24 -19.22 -5.44
N LYS A 140 -1.19 -20.56 -5.44
CA LYS A 140 -1.38 -21.45 -6.60
C LYS A 140 -2.71 -21.26 -7.36
N HIS A 141 -3.65 -20.47 -6.84
CA HIS A 141 -4.93 -20.11 -7.46
C HIS A 141 -5.01 -18.60 -7.80
N GLN A 142 -3.99 -17.81 -7.45
CA GLN A 142 -3.97 -16.35 -7.59
C GLN A 142 -3.28 -15.88 -8.88
N ASN A 143 -3.63 -16.49 -10.01
CA ASN A 143 -3.04 -16.19 -11.32
C ASN A 143 -3.11 -14.69 -11.68
N HIS A 144 -4.15 -13.98 -11.24
CA HIS A 144 -4.28 -12.53 -11.39
C HIS A 144 -3.08 -11.74 -10.80
N LEU A 145 -2.57 -12.13 -9.62
CA LEU A 145 -1.37 -11.48 -9.04
C LEU A 145 -0.11 -11.80 -9.83
N LYS A 146 -0.03 -13.01 -10.41
CA LYS A 146 1.09 -13.48 -11.24
C LYS A 146 1.13 -12.74 -12.59
N ARG A 147 -0.02 -12.62 -13.27
CA ARG A 147 -0.19 -11.82 -14.50
C ARG A 147 0.17 -10.34 -14.27
N MET A 148 -0.17 -9.77 -13.11
CA MET A 148 0.25 -8.41 -12.71
C MET A 148 1.70 -8.31 -12.19
N ARG A 149 2.45 -9.42 -12.12
CA ARG A 149 3.85 -9.50 -11.66
C ARG A 149 4.03 -9.00 -10.22
N MET A 150 3.08 -9.28 -9.33
CA MET A 150 3.05 -8.70 -7.97
C MET A 150 4.26 -9.09 -7.10
N GLY A 151 4.83 -10.29 -7.29
CA GLY A 151 6.08 -10.67 -6.60
C GLY A 151 7.33 -9.90 -7.06
N GLU A 152 7.29 -9.24 -8.22
CA GLU A 152 8.29 -8.23 -8.61
C GLU A 152 7.95 -6.86 -8.03
N VAL A 153 6.67 -6.47 -8.03
CA VAL A 153 6.17 -5.22 -7.44
C VAL A 153 6.54 -5.12 -5.96
N TRP A 154 6.20 -6.11 -5.13
CA TRP A 154 6.48 -6.09 -3.69
C TRP A 154 8.00 -6.03 -3.40
N ARG A 155 8.85 -6.72 -4.18
CA ARG A 155 10.32 -6.69 -4.04
C ARG A 155 10.96 -5.38 -4.53
N LEU A 156 10.40 -4.76 -5.58
CA LEU A 156 10.85 -3.46 -6.06
C LEU A 156 10.60 -2.37 -5.00
N LEU A 157 9.46 -2.47 -4.33
CA LEU A 157 8.98 -1.53 -3.33
C LEU A 157 9.52 -1.77 -1.89
N GLU A 158 10.04 -2.97 -1.60
CA GLU A 158 10.53 -3.44 -0.28
C GLU A 158 11.37 -2.42 0.52
N LYS A 159 12.07 -1.54 -0.20
CA LYS A 159 13.02 -0.55 0.31
C LYS A 159 12.38 0.78 0.76
N TYR A 160 11.07 0.97 0.52
CA TYR A 160 10.40 2.28 0.60
C TYR A 160 9.20 2.32 1.56
N TYR A 161 8.95 1.23 2.30
CA TYR A 161 7.78 1.11 3.17
C TYR A 161 7.95 1.81 4.52
N VAL A 162 7.15 2.86 4.75
CA VAL A 162 7.19 3.67 5.99
C VAL A 162 5.81 4.01 6.58
N LEU A 163 4.70 3.81 5.86
CA LEU A 163 3.36 4.21 6.31
C LEU A 163 2.27 3.18 5.92
N ASP A 164 1.42 2.86 6.90
CA ASP A 164 0.13 2.19 6.69
C ASP A 164 -0.85 3.15 6.00
N VAL A 165 -1.65 2.66 5.04
CA VAL A 165 -2.60 3.49 4.25
C VAL A 165 -4.03 3.12 4.61
N ARG A 166 -4.83 4.11 4.99
CA ARG A 166 -6.21 3.92 5.47
C ARG A 166 -7.20 3.88 4.32
N VAL A 167 -7.72 2.68 4.04
CA VAL A 167 -8.68 2.43 2.96
C VAL A 167 -10.07 2.21 3.56
N VAL A 168 -11.00 3.11 3.26
CA VAL A 168 -12.43 2.91 3.54
C VAL A 168 -13.04 2.08 2.41
N VAL A 169 -13.74 1.00 2.76
CA VAL A 169 -14.48 0.16 1.81
C VAL A 169 -15.97 0.35 2.07
N ILE A 170 -16.70 0.91 1.11
CA ILE A 170 -18.14 1.19 1.18
C ILE A 170 -18.90 0.08 0.42
N ASP A 171 -19.47 -0.88 1.14
CA ASP A 171 -19.99 -2.15 0.57
C ASP A 171 -20.98 -2.86 1.56
N SER A 172 -20.93 -4.19 1.66
CA SER A 172 -21.82 -5.10 2.40
C SER A 172 -21.38 -5.45 3.82
N GLY A 173 -20.29 -4.86 4.31
CA GLY A 173 -19.64 -5.18 5.59
C GLY A 173 -18.52 -6.23 5.48
N ILE A 174 -17.35 -5.92 6.03
CA ILE A 174 -16.17 -6.81 6.06
C ILE A 174 -16.20 -7.70 7.30
N ASP A 175 -16.11 -9.02 7.11
CA ASP A 175 -15.94 -10.00 8.18
C ASP A 175 -14.50 -10.02 8.70
N PHE A 176 -14.19 -9.08 9.61
CA PHE A 176 -12.93 -9.05 10.34
C PHE A 176 -12.77 -10.17 11.40
N SER A 177 -13.60 -11.23 11.38
CA SER A 177 -13.28 -12.50 12.03
C SER A 177 -12.56 -13.48 11.11
N ASP A 178 -12.46 -13.19 9.81
CA ASP A 178 -11.57 -13.93 8.90
C ASP A 178 -10.10 -13.68 9.27
N ARG A 179 -9.32 -14.76 9.39
CA ARG A 179 -7.91 -14.72 9.79
C ARG A 179 -7.05 -13.91 8.81
N ASP A 180 -7.39 -13.89 7.52
CA ASP A 180 -6.68 -13.09 6.51
C ASP A 180 -6.91 -11.58 6.71
N LEU A 181 -8.01 -11.19 7.38
CA LEU A 181 -8.48 -9.80 7.43
C LEU A 181 -8.39 -9.14 8.82
N ALA A 182 -8.44 -9.93 9.89
CA ALA A 182 -8.28 -9.42 11.25
C ALA A 182 -6.99 -8.59 11.47
N PRO A 183 -5.81 -8.94 10.89
CA PRO A 183 -4.58 -8.15 11.05
C PRO A 183 -4.60 -6.79 10.34
N VAL A 184 -5.31 -6.68 9.21
CA VAL A 184 -5.38 -5.44 8.42
C VAL A 184 -6.52 -4.50 8.84
N ARG A 185 -7.19 -4.77 9.96
CA ARG A 185 -8.31 -3.95 10.47
C ARG A 185 -7.83 -2.60 11.04
N GLN A 186 -8.22 -1.50 10.42
CA GLN A 186 -7.87 -0.16 10.92
C GLN A 186 -8.85 0.31 12.01
N ILE A 187 -8.35 0.49 13.23
CA ILE A 187 -9.05 1.24 14.28
C ILE A 187 -8.95 2.75 13.97
N TYR A 188 -10.04 3.50 14.15
CA TYR A 188 -10.05 4.95 13.99
C TYR A 188 -10.60 5.65 15.24
N TYR A 189 -10.51 6.98 15.27
CA TYR A 189 -10.89 7.79 16.41
C TYR A 189 -11.85 8.91 15.98
N GLU A 190 -12.91 9.09 16.76
CA GLU A 190 -13.81 10.24 16.73
C GLU A 190 -13.61 11.05 18.04
N PRO A 191 -14.09 12.30 18.13
CA PRO A 191 -14.02 13.09 19.36
C PRO A 191 -14.52 12.32 20.60
N GLY A 192 -13.60 11.98 21.49
CA GLY A 192 -13.87 11.21 22.72
C GLY A 192 -14.21 9.72 22.53
N ARG A 193 -14.08 9.15 21.32
CA ARG A 193 -14.47 7.74 21.04
C ARG A 193 -13.47 7.01 20.14
N LYS A 194 -12.88 5.93 20.67
CA LYS A 194 -12.18 4.92 19.86
C LYS A 194 -13.21 4.06 19.13
N ARG A 195 -13.07 3.90 17.81
CA ARG A 195 -13.97 3.13 16.94
C ARG A 195 -13.29 1.88 16.42
N ASN A 196 -14.01 0.77 16.37
CA ASN A 196 -13.44 -0.55 16.09
C ASN A 196 -13.00 -0.77 14.62
N GLY A 197 -13.14 0.19 13.72
CA GLY A 197 -12.85 0.01 12.28
C GLY A 197 -14.03 -0.42 11.41
N ALA A 198 -15.25 -0.39 11.97
CA ALA A 198 -16.48 -0.68 11.24
C ALA A 198 -17.58 0.34 11.56
N TRP A 199 -18.44 0.63 10.58
CA TRP A 199 -19.67 1.41 10.77
C TRP A 199 -20.79 0.87 9.88
N ASN A 200 -22.00 0.79 10.43
CA ASN A 200 -23.21 0.40 9.75
C ASN A 200 -24.15 1.60 9.63
N PHE A 201 -24.36 2.09 8.40
CA PHE A 201 -25.11 3.34 8.18
C PHE A 201 -26.63 3.16 8.18
N ALA A 202 -27.12 1.92 8.26
CA ALA A 202 -28.55 1.61 8.38
C ALA A 202 -29.07 1.77 9.82
N ASN A 203 -28.19 1.70 10.82
CA ASN A 203 -28.54 1.82 12.25
C ASN A 203 -27.57 2.69 13.07
N ASP A 204 -26.55 3.27 12.44
CA ASP A 204 -25.50 4.10 13.05
C ASP A 204 -24.79 3.43 14.25
N THR A 205 -24.37 2.17 14.05
CA THR A 205 -23.59 1.38 15.03
C THR A 205 -22.28 0.82 14.45
N GLU A 206 -21.40 0.33 15.32
CA GLU A 206 -20.20 -0.42 14.93
C GLU A 206 -20.48 -1.92 14.65
N ALA A 207 -21.76 -2.32 14.62
CA ALA A 207 -22.21 -3.69 14.40
C ALA A 207 -22.68 -3.87 12.93
N LEU A 208 -21.80 -4.46 12.13
CA LEU A 208 -22.09 -4.86 10.76
C LEU A 208 -23.10 -6.02 10.75
N MET A 209 -24.03 -6.05 9.79
CA MET A 209 -24.93 -7.19 9.61
C MET A 209 -24.33 -8.28 8.70
N ILE A 210 -23.42 -7.93 7.79
CA ILE A 210 -22.65 -8.86 6.93
C ILE A 210 -23.54 -9.94 6.27
N ARG A 211 -24.74 -9.55 5.81
CA ARG A 211 -25.70 -10.48 5.18
C ARG A 211 -25.22 -11.00 3.81
N ASN A 212 -24.21 -10.34 3.23
CA ASN A 212 -23.46 -10.78 2.07
C ASN A 212 -21.97 -10.64 2.37
N ARG A 213 -21.16 -11.58 1.87
CA ARG A 213 -19.70 -11.60 2.02
C ARG A 213 -18.97 -10.86 0.89
N HIS A 214 -19.66 -10.01 0.12
CA HIS A 214 -19.08 -9.28 -1.02
C HIS A 214 -17.88 -8.42 -0.60
N ALA A 215 -18.07 -7.48 0.34
CA ALA A 215 -16.99 -6.68 0.90
C ALA A 215 -15.85 -7.51 1.48
N THR A 216 -16.17 -8.66 2.08
CA THR A 216 -15.16 -9.59 2.65
C THR A 216 -14.29 -10.22 1.57
N ARG A 217 -14.88 -10.61 0.43
CA ARG A 217 -14.14 -11.15 -0.74
C ARG A 217 -13.26 -10.07 -1.36
N VAL A 218 -13.80 -8.87 -1.58
CA VAL A 218 -13.03 -7.70 -2.07
C VAL A 218 -11.89 -7.37 -1.12
N ALA A 219 -12.13 -7.36 0.19
CA ALA A 219 -11.12 -7.10 1.21
C ALA A 219 -9.95 -8.11 1.18
N ARG A 220 -10.20 -9.39 0.87
CA ARG A 220 -9.12 -10.39 0.74
C ARG A 220 -8.28 -10.15 -0.51
N VAL A 221 -8.93 -9.93 -1.65
CA VAL A 221 -8.26 -9.62 -2.93
C VAL A 221 -7.42 -8.34 -2.81
N LEU A 222 -7.95 -7.33 -2.12
CA LEU A 222 -7.24 -6.09 -1.83
C LEU A 222 -6.10 -6.29 -0.82
N ALA A 223 -6.35 -6.91 0.33
CA ALA A 223 -5.47 -6.80 1.51
C ALA A 223 -5.52 -7.99 2.48
N ALA A 224 -5.74 -9.22 2.03
CA ALA A 224 -5.44 -10.38 2.87
C ALA A 224 -3.95 -10.35 3.32
N GLU A 225 -3.70 -10.57 4.61
CA GLU A 225 -2.35 -10.67 5.15
C GLU A 225 -1.63 -11.90 4.54
N GLY A 226 -0.48 -11.68 3.91
CA GLY A 226 0.38 -12.74 3.40
C GLY A 226 1.70 -12.87 4.14
N ASN A 227 2.46 -13.92 3.82
CA ASN A 227 3.57 -14.49 4.58
C ASN A 227 3.16 -15.13 5.93
N ASN A 228 1.87 -15.40 6.16
CA ASN A 228 1.36 -15.95 7.43
C ASN A 228 1.08 -17.47 7.40
N SER A 229 1.50 -18.14 6.31
CA SER A 229 1.36 -19.58 6.04
C SER A 229 -0.09 -20.08 6.08
N TYR A 230 -1.04 -19.23 5.69
CA TYR A 230 -2.46 -19.53 5.70
C TYR A 230 -3.18 -18.76 4.58
N GLY A 231 -4.29 -19.32 4.08
CA GLY A 231 -5.16 -18.63 3.14
C GLY A 231 -4.46 -18.13 1.88
N MET A 232 -4.71 -16.86 1.55
CA MET A 232 -4.30 -16.17 0.33
C MET A 232 -3.66 -14.82 0.67
N VAL A 233 -2.88 -14.27 -0.26
CA VAL A 233 -2.28 -12.93 -0.10
C VAL A 233 -3.08 -11.87 -0.87
N GLY A 234 -3.31 -10.70 -0.28
CA GLY A 234 -3.91 -9.56 -0.97
C GLY A 234 -2.88 -8.78 -1.78
N ALA A 235 -3.32 -8.04 -2.80
CA ALA A 235 -2.42 -7.16 -3.57
C ALA A 235 -1.68 -6.13 -2.69
N SER A 236 -2.28 -5.73 -1.56
CA SER A 236 -1.80 -4.72 -0.61
C SER A 236 -1.81 -5.19 0.86
N ARG A 237 -0.67 -5.69 1.31
CA ARG A 237 -0.33 -6.06 2.70
C ARG A 237 -0.20 -4.88 3.69
N ASN A 238 -0.22 -3.60 3.26
CA ASN A 238 -0.29 -2.45 4.18
C ASN A 238 -1.49 -1.50 3.98
N SER A 239 -2.47 -1.90 3.18
CA SER A 239 -3.80 -1.31 3.32
C SER A 239 -4.33 -1.67 4.70
N ARG A 240 -4.81 -0.69 5.44
CA ARG A 240 -5.54 -0.90 6.69
C ARG A 240 -6.99 -0.51 6.46
N LEU A 241 -7.87 -1.49 6.57
CA LEU A 241 -9.24 -1.43 6.07
C LEU A 241 -10.20 -0.90 7.15
N ILE A 242 -11.08 0.01 6.74
CA ILE A 242 -12.24 0.47 7.49
C ILE A 242 -13.49 0.04 6.73
N SER A 243 -14.41 -0.66 7.40
CA SER A 243 -15.60 -1.24 6.78
C SER A 243 -16.84 -0.37 6.97
N PHE A 244 -17.34 0.23 5.89
CA PHE A 244 -18.58 0.99 5.88
C PHE A 244 -19.69 0.18 5.18
N GLU A 245 -20.65 -0.34 5.96
CA GLU A 245 -21.78 -1.12 5.43
C GLU A 245 -22.96 -0.21 5.08
N ILE A 246 -23.38 -0.24 3.81
CA ILE A 246 -24.52 0.54 3.31
C ILE A 246 -25.61 -0.29 2.60
N LEU A 247 -25.31 -1.49 2.09
CA LEU A 247 -26.22 -2.23 1.18
C LEU A 247 -27.55 -2.70 1.81
N TYR A 248 -27.80 -2.44 3.09
CA TYR A 248 -29.00 -2.86 3.83
C TYR A 248 -29.78 -1.67 4.43
N GLY A 249 -29.89 -0.59 3.66
CA GLY A 249 -30.59 0.64 4.05
C GLY A 249 -29.70 1.72 4.66
N GLY A 250 -28.39 1.66 4.43
CA GLY A 250 -27.44 2.67 4.87
C GLY A 250 -27.23 3.78 3.86
N ASP A 251 -26.92 4.97 4.37
CA ASP A 251 -26.76 6.19 3.58
C ASP A 251 -25.31 6.34 3.06
N VAL A 252 -25.15 6.36 1.73
CA VAL A 252 -23.85 6.56 1.06
C VAL A 252 -23.28 7.96 1.27
N LEU A 253 -24.11 8.99 1.43
CA LEU A 253 -23.66 10.37 1.66
C LEU A 253 -23.07 10.50 3.06
N LYS A 254 -23.72 9.90 4.08
CA LYS A 254 -23.11 9.73 5.41
C LYS A 254 -21.80 8.95 5.34
N ALA A 255 -21.71 7.91 4.51
CA ALA A 255 -20.49 7.11 4.40
C ALA A 255 -19.32 7.88 3.76
N LEU A 256 -19.58 8.68 2.72
CA LEU A 256 -18.59 9.57 2.11
C LEU A 256 -18.16 10.69 3.09
N GLN A 257 -19.11 11.34 3.78
CA GLN A 257 -18.79 12.34 4.80
C GLN A 257 -17.96 11.74 5.94
N LYS A 258 -18.34 10.55 6.44
CA LYS A 258 -17.59 9.88 7.51
C LYS A 258 -16.17 9.45 7.07
N ALA A 259 -15.94 9.25 5.77
CA ALA A 259 -14.60 9.00 5.23
C ALA A 259 -13.73 10.27 5.25
N ILE A 260 -14.33 11.45 5.02
CA ILE A 260 -13.69 12.76 5.22
C ILE A 260 -13.38 12.98 6.70
N ASP A 261 -14.35 12.76 7.59
CA ASP A 261 -14.26 13.05 9.02
C ASP A 261 -13.14 12.26 9.75
N ILE A 262 -12.64 11.19 9.13
CA ILE A 262 -11.58 10.33 9.68
C ILE A 262 -10.25 10.44 8.90
N ASP A 263 -10.12 11.37 7.96
CA ASP A 263 -8.98 11.53 7.05
C ASP A 263 -8.65 10.23 6.27
N ALA A 264 -9.63 9.55 5.68
CA ALA A 264 -9.37 8.40 4.82
C ALA A 264 -8.41 8.78 3.66
N GLU A 265 -7.58 7.84 3.20
CA GLU A 265 -6.63 8.10 2.09
C GLU A 265 -7.17 7.55 0.77
N ILE A 266 -7.87 6.41 0.83
CA ILE A 266 -8.60 5.83 -0.30
C ILE A 266 -10.03 5.53 0.13
N VAL A 267 -11.00 5.84 -0.73
CA VAL A 267 -12.38 5.36 -0.66
C VAL A 267 -12.62 4.38 -1.81
N LEU A 268 -12.77 3.11 -1.49
CA LEU A 268 -13.10 2.05 -2.44
C LEU A 268 -14.62 1.77 -2.41
N MET A 269 -15.25 1.83 -3.58
CA MET A 269 -16.67 1.58 -3.80
C MET A 269 -16.83 0.45 -4.84
N PRO A 270 -16.82 -0.83 -4.43
CA PRO A 270 -16.92 -1.99 -5.34
C PRO A 270 -18.36 -2.24 -5.84
N ILE A 271 -19.24 -1.23 -5.72
CA ILE A 271 -20.70 -1.37 -5.78
C ILE A 271 -21.30 -0.34 -6.73
N ARG A 272 -22.39 -0.74 -7.39
CA ARG A 272 -23.29 0.18 -8.07
C ARG A 272 -24.24 0.80 -7.04
N ILE A 273 -24.29 2.13 -6.95
CA ILE A 273 -25.29 2.86 -6.17
C ILE A 273 -26.54 3.02 -7.04
N PRO A 274 -27.73 2.55 -6.61
CA PRO A 274 -28.97 2.85 -7.32
C PRO A 274 -29.31 4.34 -7.21
N THR A 275 -29.27 5.07 -8.32
CA THR A 275 -29.54 6.51 -8.37
C THR A 275 -30.51 6.86 -9.51
N GLY A 276 -31.34 7.87 -9.29
CA GLY A 276 -32.16 8.47 -10.34
C GLY A 276 -32.47 9.94 -10.02
N GLY A 277 -32.67 10.75 -11.06
CA GLY A 277 -33.02 12.16 -10.93
C GLY A 277 -32.07 12.96 -10.03
N GLU A 278 -32.64 13.70 -9.09
CA GLU A 278 -31.95 14.66 -8.21
C GLU A 278 -30.89 14.05 -7.27
N VAL A 279 -30.88 12.71 -7.09
CA VAL A 279 -29.86 12.01 -6.29
C VAL A 279 -28.47 12.11 -6.93
N ILE A 280 -28.38 12.18 -8.26
CA ILE A 280 -27.10 12.19 -8.98
C ILE A 280 -26.29 13.48 -8.68
N PRO A 281 -26.84 14.70 -8.79
CA PRO A 281 -26.18 15.93 -8.34
C PRO A 281 -25.64 15.88 -6.90
N VAL A 282 -26.42 15.35 -5.95
CA VAL A 282 -26.03 15.31 -4.53
C VAL A 282 -24.88 14.31 -4.31
N LEU A 283 -24.93 13.13 -4.94
CA LEU A 283 -23.83 12.17 -4.89
C LEU A 283 -22.56 12.71 -5.59
N ASN A 284 -22.71 13.48 -6.66
CA ASN A 284 -21.59 14.10 -7.37
C ASN A 284 -20.86 15.15 -6.51
N GLU A 285 -21.59 16.02 -5.82
CA GLU A 285 -20.98 16.98 -4.89
C GLU A 285 -20.34 16.28 -3.67
N ALA A 286 -20.90 15.16 -3.19
CA ALA A 286 -20.26 14.36 -2.15
C ALA A 286 -18.95 13.69 -2.61
N LEU A 287 -18.91 13.11 -3.81
CA LEU A 287 -17.69 12.55 -4.41
C LEU A 287 -16.62 13.63 -4.66
N LYS A 288 -17.06 14.82 -5.11
CA LYS A 288 -16.20 16.00 -5.27
C LYS A 288 -15.61 16.46 -3.93
N ALA A 289 -16.42 16.58 -2.88
CA ALA A 289 -15.96 16.98 -1.54
C ALA A 289 -14.94 15.98 -0.95
N VAL A 290 -15.08 14.68 -1.24
CA VAL A 290 -14.07 13.66 -0.89
C VAL A 290 -12.76 13.93 -1.65
N LYS A 291 -12.80 14.20 -2.96
CA LYS A 291 -11.58 14.56 -3.73
C LYS A 291 -10.93 15.86 -3.24
N GLU A 292 -11.71 16.89 -2.93
CA GLU A 292 -11.23 18.19 -2.42
C GLU A 292 -10.51 18.08 -1.06
N LYS A 293 -10.59 16.92 -0.38
CA LYS A 293 -9.83 16.58 0.82
C LYS A 293 -8.56 15.77 0.55
N GLY A 294 -8.23 15.53 -0.73
CA GLY A 294 -7.08 14.71 -1.15
C GLY A 294 -7.32 13.20 -1.06
N ILE A 295 -8.58 12.76 -0.93
CA ILE A 295 -8.95 11.36 -0.74
C ILE A 295 -9.20 10.72 -2.12
N PHE A 296 -8.48 9.66 -2.44
CA PHE A 296 -8.58 9.03 -3.77
C PHE A 296 -9.77 8.07 -3.84
N ILE A 297 -10.67 8.27 -4.81
CA ILE A 297 -11.85 7.42 -5.01
C ILE A 297 -11.54 6.32 -6.04
N ILE A 298 -11.90 5.07 -5.71
CA ILE A 298 -11.86 3.93 -6.63
C ILE A 298 -13.27 3.37 -6.76
N SER A 299 -13.75 3.21 -8.00
CA SER A 299 -15.12 2.81 -8.31
C SER A 299 -15.18 1.66 -9.32
N ALA A 300 -16.14 0.75 -9.12
CA ALA A 300 -16.44 -0.31 -10.08
C ALA A 300 -17.26 0.23 -11.26
N ALA A 301 -16.93 -0.19 -12.49
CA ALA A 301 -17.71 0.13 -13.69
C ALA A 301 -19.12 -0.50 -13.71
N GLY A 302 -19.30 -1.60 -12.96
CA GLY A 302 -20.50 -2.45 -12.98
C GLY A 302 -20.33 -3.72 -13.81
N ASN A 303 -21.28 -4.63 -13.67
CA ASN A 303 -21.21 -6.03 -14.14
C ASN A 303 -22.39 -6.42 -15.06
N ASP A 304 -22.92 -5.46 -15.81
CA ASP A 304 -24.13 -5.59 -16.63
C ASP A 304 -23.82 -5.77 -18.13
N GLY A 305 -22.54 -5.71 -18.54
CA GLY A 305 -22.09 -5.81 -19.94
C GLY A 305 -22.35 -4.58 -20.81
N VAL A 306 -22.59 -3.39 -20.22
CA VAL A 306 -23.06 -2.18 -20.94
C VAL A 306 -22.14 -0.96 -20.78
N ASP A 307 -22.45 0.12 -21.50
CA ASP A 307 -21.84 1.43 -21.31
C ASP A 307 -22.02 1.94 -19.85
N ALA A 308 -20.91 2.25 -19.18
CA ALA A 308 -20.86 2.63 -17.78
C ALA A 308 -21.35 4.06 -17.49
N LYS A 309 -21.70 4.87 -18.52
CA LYS A 309 -22.17 6.27 -18.40
C LYS A 309 -23.35 6.50 -17.42
N ASP A 310 -24.15 5.47 -17.15
CA ASP A 310 -25.32 5.53 -16.25
C ASP A 310 -25.07 4.74 -14.94
N THR A 311 -23.82 4.31 -14.68
CA THR A 311 -23.46 3.53 -13.49
C THR A 311 -22.77 4.40 -12.45
N MET A 312 -23.49 4.74 -11.37
CA MET A 312 -22.90 5.42 -10.22
C MET A 312 -22.18 4.45 -9.27
N PRO A 313 -21.01 4.81 -8.72
CA PRO A 313 -20.37 6.13 -8.81
C PRO A 313 -19.45 6.32 -10.03
N CYS A 314 -19.13 5.27 -10.81
CA CYS A 314 -18.20 5.33 -11.96
C CYS A 314 -18.40 6.52 -12.90
N ALA A 315 -19.63 6.65 -13.44
CA ALA A 315 -20.02 7.59 -14.50
C ALA A 315 -19.54 9.03 -14.30
N HIS A 316 -19.66 9.54 -13.07
CA HIS A 316 -19.24 10.89 -12.68
C HIS A 316 -18.00 10.89 -11.78
N GLY A 317 -17.78 9.80 -11.03
CA GLY A 317 -16.61 9.57 -10.19
C GLY A 317 -15.29 9.55 -10.97
N MET A 318 -15.32 9.31 -12.30
CA MET A 318 -14.16 9.51 -13.18
C MET A 318 -13.56 10.94 -13.15
N GLN A 319 -14.28 11.96 -12.67
CA GLN A 319 -13.73 13.32 -12.46
C GLN A 319 -13.01 13.45 -11.10
N TYR A 320 -13.35 12.58 -10.15
CA TYR A 320 -12.99 12.67 -8.72
C TYR A 320 -12.09 11.52 -8.23
N GLY A 321 -11.85 10.52 -9.08
CA GLY A 321 -11.04 9.34 -8.79
C GLY A 321 -10.92 8.49 -10.04
N ILE A 322 -11.00 7.17 -9.92
CA ILE A 322 -10.90 6.23 -11.03
C ILE A 322 -12.09 5.26 -11.10
N CYS A 323 -12.59 5.02 -12.31
CA CYS A 323 -13.52 3.94 -12.62
C CYS A 323 -12.81 2.79 -13.33
N VAL A 324 -13.04 1.56 -12.86
CA VAL A 324 -12.33 0.37 -13.34
C VAL A 324 -13.28 -0.72 -13.82
N GLY A 325 -13.03 -1.22 -15.04
CA GLY A 325 -13.69 -2.38 -15.63
C GLY A 325 -13.00 -3.71 -15.25
N ALA A 326 -13.70 -4.82 -15.44
CA ALA A 326 -13.19 -6.16 -15.17
C ALA A 326 -12.50 -6.74 -16.42
N LEU A 327 -11.25 -7.19 -16.26
CA LEU A 327 -10.60 -8.11 -17.19
C LEU A 327 -10.95 -9.55 -16.85
N SER A 328 -11.01 -10.38 -17.89
CA SER A 328 -10.94 -11.83 -17.71
C SER A 328 -9.58 -12.25 -17.14
N ASN A 329 -9.55 -13.36 -16.40
CA ASN A 329 -8.33 -13.97 -15.86
C ASN A 329 -7.68 -14.95 -16.86
N ASP A 330 -8.21 -15.01 -18.09
CA ASP A 330 -7.64 -15.69 -19.25
C ASP A 330 -6.44 -14.93 -19.85
N ASP A 331 -5.84 -15.43 -20.94
CA ASP A 331 -4.49 -15.05 -21.36
C ASP A 331 -4.36 -13.72 -22.11
N ASP A 332 -5.43 -13.22 -22.75
CA ASP A 332 -5.36 -12.17 -23.77
C ASP A 332 -5.62 -10.72 -23.26
N TYR A 333 -5.67 -10.48 -21.96
CA TYR A 333 -6.02 -9.17 -21.35
C TYR A 333 -7.32 -8.58 -21.94
N THR A 334 -8.31 -9.44 -22.16
CA THR A 334 -9.66 -9.08 -22.62
C THR A 334 -10.49 -8.50 -21.47
N LEU A 335 -11.44 -7.61 -21.81
CA LEU A 335 -12.56 -7.33 -20.91
C LEU A 335 -13.37 -8.61 -20.71
N ALA A 336 -13.84 -8.83 -19.48
CA ALA A 336 -14.83 -9.86 -19.18
C ALA A 336 -16.16 -9.51 -19.89
N ASP A 337 -16.92 -10.52 -20.35
CA ASP A 337 -18.18 -10.31 -21.09
C ASP A 337 -19.20 -9.47 -20.31
N LEU A 338 -19.22 -9.62 -18.98
CA LEU A 338 -20.09 -8.86 -18.09
C LEU A 338 -19.51 -7.49 -17.69
N SER A 339 -18.28 -7.13 -18.07
CA SER A 339 -17.72 -5.83 -17.72
C SER A 339 -18.46 -4.70 -18.40
N ASN A 340 -18.93 -3.74 -17.60
CA ASN A 340 -19.29 -2.45 -18.16
C ASN A 340 -18.05 -1.74 -18.75
N HIS A 341 -18.27 -0.89 -19.76
CA HIS A 341 -17.24 -0.32 -20.63
C HIS A 341 -17.59 1.12 -21.06
N GLY A 342 -16.96 1.67 -22.10
CA GLY A 342 -17.20 3.03 -22.59
C GLY A 342 -16.28 4.09 -21.95
N ASP A 343 -16.44 5.35 -22.38
CA ASP A 343 -15.54 6.47 -22.00
C ASP A 343 -15.58 6.85 -20.51
N SER A 344 -16.61 6.43 -19.76
CA SER A 344 -16.62 6.59 -18.29
C SER A 344 -15.64 5.66 -17.58
N VAL A 345 -15.21 4.56 -18.20
CA VAL A 345 -14.22 3.62 -17.63
C VAL A 345 -12.81 4.07 -17.96
N ASP A 346 -11.97 4.24 -16.93
CA ASP A 346 -10.60 4.74 -17.07
C ASP A 346 -9.61 3.62 -17.42
N ILE A 347 -9.61 2.51 -16.67
CA ILE A 347 -8.73 1.34 -16.88
C ILE A 347 -9.52 0.05 -16.69
N ALA A 348 -8.93 -1.08 -17.06
CA ALA A 348 -9.44 -2.40 -16.70
C ALA A 348 -8.41 -3.19 -15.88
N ALA A 349 -8.87 -3.98 -14.91
CA ALA A 349 -8.02 -4.83 -14.07
C ALA A 349 -8.70 -6.19 -13.81
N PHE A 350 -7.93 -7.22 -13.46
CA PHE A 350 -8.45 -8.58 -13.27
C PHE A 350 -9.65 -8.59 -12.32
N GLY A 351 -10.80 -9.07 -12.83
CA GLY A 351 -12.09 -8.90 -12.17
C GLY A 351 -13.12 -9.97 -12.51
N GLU A 352 -12.75 -11.02 -13.23
CA GLU A 352 -13.54 -12.23 -13.50
C GLU A 352 -12.71 -13.46 -13.10
N ASP A 353 -13.38 -14.51 -12.61
CA ASP A 353 -12.79 -15.72 -12.02
C ASP A 353 -11.57 -15.48 -11.09
N VAL A 354 -11.67 -14.43 -10.28
CA VAL A 354 -10.66 -14.06 -9.26
C VAL A 354 -10.85 -14.99 -8.05
N TYR A 355 -9.76 -15.58 -7.57
CA TYR A 355 -9.77 -16.41 -6.35
C TYR A 355 -9.93 -15.54 -5.09
N VAL A 356 -10.88 -15.89 -4.23
CA VAL A 356 -11.26 -15.11 -3.03
C VAL A 356 -11.17 -15.89 -1.72
N GLY A 357 -10.42 -17.00 -1.72
CA GLY A 357 -10.20 -17.87 -0.56
C GLY A 357 -11.23 -19.01 -0.47
N ARG A 358 -10.92 -20.03 0.35
CA ARG A 358 -11.84 -21.11 0.73
C ARG A 358 -12.43 -21.90 -0.47
N ASN A 359 -11.66 -22.07 -1.55
CA ASN A 359 -12.10 -22.66 -2.82
C ASN A 359 -13.19 -21.87 -3.59
N GLU A 360 -13.49 -20.63 -3.20
CA GLU A 360 -14.35 -19.74 -3.98
C GLU A 360 -13.55 -18.96 -5.04
N ARG A 361 -14.10 -18.88 -6.25
CA ARG A 361 -13.75 -17.87 -7.27
C ARG A 361 -14.99 -17.04 -7.60
N ARG A 362 -14.82 -15.75 -7.86
CA ARG A 362 -15.89 -14.80 -8.20
C ARG A 362 -15.38 -13.67 -9.08
N SER A 363 -16.29 -13.02 -9.79
CA SER A 363 -16.04 -11.71 -10.38
C SER A 363 -16.04 -10.63 -9.29
N GLY A 364 -15.14 -9.65 -9.40
CA GLY A 364 -14.90 -8.60 -8.42
C GLY A 364 -13.60 -7.87 -8.71
N ILE A 365 -13.64 -6.55 -8.84
CA ILE A 365 -12.56 -5.73 -9.40
C ILE A 365 -11.39 -5.55 -8.43
N LEU A 366 -10.17 -5.85 -8.89
CA LEU A 366 -8.93 -5.66 -8.15
C LEU A 366 -8.23 -4.36 -8.56
N VAL A 367 -8.15 -3.39 -7.64
CA VAL A 367 -7.33 -2.18 -7.79
C VAL A 367 -6.55 -1.96 -6.50
N GLY A 368 -5.22 -1.95 -6.60
CA GLY A 368 -4.31 -1.82 -5.46
C GLY A 368 -3.13 -0.91 -5.80
N MET A 369 -3.42 0.37 -6.05
CA MET A 369 -2.38 1.40 -6.26
C MET A 369 -2.74 2.68 -5.51
N GLY A 370 -1.73 3.29 -4.91
CA GLY A 370 -1.84 4.58 -4.24
C GLY A 370 -0.50 5.30 -4.30
N VAL A 371 -0.50 6.53 -4.80
CA VAL A 371 0.52 7.58 -4.60
C VAL A 371 -0.26 8.85 -4.23
N ASP A 372 0.21 10.06 -4.54
CA ASP A 372 -0.65 11.25 -4.46
C ASP A 372 -1.86 11.11 -5.40
N GLY A 373 -3.08 11.38 -4.92
CA GLY A 373 -4.34 11.12 -5.63
C GLY A 373 -4.41 11.76 -7.02
N ASP A 374 -3.88 12.97 -7.18
CA ASP A 374 -3.85 13.65 -8.48
C ASP A 374 -2.71 13.16 -9.40
N MET A 375 -1.70 12.45 -8.87
CA MET A 375 -0.65 11.78 -9.65
C MET A 375 -0.99 10.33 -10.04
N ILE A 376 -1.73 9.59 -9.20
CA ILE A 376 -2.12 8.18 -9.45
C ILE A 376 -2.70 8.04 -10.86
N LYS A 377 -3.70 8.85 -11.19
CA LYS A 377 -4.48 8.67 -12.41
C LYS A 377 -3.65 8.92 -13.67
N PRO A 378 -2.92 10.04 -13.85
CA PRO A 378 -2.01 10.22 -14.99
C PRO A 378 -1.01 9.07 -15.19
N LEU A 379 -0.44 8.52 -14.10
CA LEU A 379 0.51 7.41 -14.16
C LEU A 379 -0.17 6.11 -14.66
N LEU A 380 -1.32 5.75 -14.09
CA LEU A 380 -2.09 4.56 -14.50
C LEU A 380 -2.43 4.61 -16.00
N MET A 381 -2.89 5.76 -16.49
CA MET A 381 -3.25 5.93 -17.91
C MET A 381 -2.01 5.88 -18.82
N ARG A 382 -0.87 6.42 -18.37
CA ARG A 382 0.41 6.43 -19.13
C ARG A 382 0.99 5.03 -19.35
N TYR A 383 0.77 4.10 -18.43
CA TYR A 383 1.43 2.78 -18.44
C TYR A 383 0.47 1.59 -18.66
N ALA A 384 -0.82 1.84 -18.88
CA ALA A 384 -1.78 0.81 -19.23
C ALA A 384 -1.46 0.11 -20.58
N ARG A 385 -1.65 -1.21 -20.63
CA ARG A 385 -1.47 -2.01 -21.86
C ARG A 385 -2.71 -1.95 -22.74
N PRO A 386 -2.60 -1.78 -24.07
CA PRO A 386 -3.75 -1.85 -24.97
C PRO A 386 -4.55 -3.15 -24.78
N LEU A 387 -5.88 -3.04 -24.73
CA LEU A 387 -6.78 -4.19 -24.65
C LEU A 387 -6.87 -4.91 -26.01
N SER A 388 -7.06 -6.22 -25.97
CA SER A 388 -7.46 -6.96 -27.18
C SER A 388 -8.82 -6.48 -27.68
N ARG A 389 -8.92 -6.20 -28.99
CA ARG A 389 -9.90 -5.25 -29.55
C ARG A 389 -11.28 -5.86 -29.85
N ASN A 390 -11.85 -6.57 -28.87
CA ASN A 390 -13.10 -7.33 -28.99
C ASN A 390 -14.37 -6.47 -28.90
N GLY A 391 -14.48 -5.45 -29.76
CA GLY A 391 -15.66 -4.57 -29.89
C GLY A 391 -15.81 -3.55 -28.75
N ASN A 392 -15.93 -4.04 -27.51
CA ASN A 392 -16.03 -3.22 -26.30
C ASN A 392 -14.70 -2.48 -26.07
N GLN A 393 -14.78 -1.16 -25.94
CA GLN A 393 -13.65 -0.29 -25.61
C GLN A 393 -13.94 0.46 -24.31
N ILE A 394 -12.92 0.63 -23.47
CA ILE A 394 -12.91 1.65 -22.42
C ILE A 394 -12.42 2.98 -23.04
N ARG A 395 -12.21 4.04 -22.24
CA ARG A 395 -11.83 5.35 -22.76
C ARG A 395 -10.64 5.30 -23.73
N HIS A 396 -10.76 6.07 -24.82
CA HIS A 396 -9.69 6.25 -25.81
C HIS A 396 -8.32 6.57 -25.18
N GLY A 397 -7.29 5.79 -25.54
CA GLY A 397 -5.92 5.95 -25.04
C GLY A 397 -5.62 5.23 -23.72
N SER A 398 -6.53 4.39 -23.23
CA SER A 398 -6.43 3.69 -21.95
C SER A 398 -6.44 2.16 -22.15
N GLY A 399 -6.20 1.38 -21.10
CA GLY A 399 -6.11 -0.07 -21.24
C GLY A 399 -6.13 -0.91 -19.96
N ALA A 400 -5.60 -2.13 -20.06
CA ALA A 400 -5.37 -3.03 -18.93
C ALA A 400 -4.27 -2.50 -18.01
N LEU A 401 -4.46 -2.65 -16.70
CA LEU A 401 -3.52 -2.19 -15.68
C LEU A 401 -2.19 -2.97 -15.71
N ASP A 402 -1.09 -2.27 -15.99
CA ASP A 402 0.27 -2.75 -15.73
C ASP A 402 0.83 -2.12 -14.45
N VAL A 403 0.62 -2.79 -13.33
CA VAL A 403 1.06 -2.34 -12.00
C VAL A 403 2.57 -2.09 -11.97
N LEU A 404 3.35 -3.01 -12.53
CA LEU A 404 4.81 -2.93 -12.50
C LEU A 404 5.35 -1.80 -13.40
N ALA A 405 4.85 -1.67 -14.63
CA ALA A 405 5.26 -0.58 -15.51
C ALA A 405 4.87 0.79 -14.95
N THR A 406 3.70 0.90 -14.32
CA THR A 406 3.24 2.14 -13.65
C THR A 406 4.17 2.53 -12.50
N ILE A 407 4.55 1.57 -11.65
CA ILE A 407 5.44 1.81 -10.51
C ILE A 407 6.86 2.14 -10.96
N GLN A 408 7.41 1.41 -11.94
CA GLN A 408 8.71 1.75 -12.54
C GLN A 408 8.69 3.13 -13.22
N GLY A 409 7.57 3.50 -13.84
CA GLY A 409 7.34 4.83 -14.40
C GLY A 409 7.42 5.92 -13.34
N TYR A 410 6.63 5.78 -12.27
CA TYR A 410 6.68 6.69 -11.12
C TYR A 410 8.09 6.81 -10.54
N LEU A 411 8.77 5.68 -10.29
CA LEU A 411 10.13 5.67 -9.73
C LEU A 411 11.17 6.35 -10.65
N ARG A 412 11.00 6.33 -11.98
CA ARG A 412 11.79 7.16 -12.91
C ARG A 412 11.44 8.64 -12.81
N GLU A 413 10.16 8.98 -12.77
CA GLU A 413 9.68 10.36 -12.68
C GLU A 413 10.14 11.07 -11.38
N ILE A 414 10.28 10.34 -10.27
CA ILE A 414 10.88 10.85 -9.03
C ILE A 414 12.41 10.65 -8.92
N GLY A 415 13.07 10.08 -9.94
CA GLY A 415 14.53 9.94 -10.02
C GLY A 415 15.16 8.83 -9.16
N PHE A 416 14.37 7.84 -8.73
CA PHE A 416 14.81 6.71 -7.89
C PHE A 416 15.38 5.53 -8.67
N ILE A 417 14.99 5.37 -9.95
CA ILE A 417 15.62 4.45 -10.91
C ILE A 417 15.85 5.17 -12.24
N GLN A 418 16.78 4.66 -13.05
CA GLN A 418 17.06 5.15 -14.41
C GLN A 418 16.12 4.49 -15.44
#